data_AF-A0A2E5QA47-F1
#
_entry.id   AF-A0A2E5QA47-F1
#
_cell.length_a   1.000
_cell.length_b   1.000
_cell.length_c   1.000
_cell.angle_alpha   90.00
_cell.angle_beta   90.00
_cell.angle_gamma   90.00
#
_symmetry.space_group_name_H-M   'P 1'
#
loop_
_entity.id
_entity.type
_entity.pdbx_description
1 polymer ?
#
loop_
_entity_poly.entity_id
_entity_poly.type
_entity_poly.pdbx_seq_one_letter_code
_entity_poly.pdbx_strand_id
1 'polypeptide(L)'
;MRLIIIAALAVTCSAFGVVLVRYENRQVYLDVRQAEVQRDRLNEEWGKLQLESATWSLHSLVALEARRELEMLPPPPGDIVVVRLEASR
;
A
#
# COMPACT_ATOMS: atom_id res chain seq x y z
N MET A 1 -52.24 -35.09 -6.89
CA MET A 1 -51.66 -34.49 -8.10
C MET A 1 -51.34 -32.99 -7.95
N ARG A 2 -52.31 -32.13 -7.60
CA ARG A 2 -52.09 -30.66 -7.45
C ARG A 2 -50.94 -30.27 -6.52
N LEU A 3 -50.85 -30.86 -5.31
CA LEU A 3 -49.78 -30.56 -4.36
C LEU A 3 -48.39 -30.94 -4.87
N ILE A 4 -48.28 -32.05 -5.60
CA ILE A 4 -47.00 -32.51 -6.18
C ILE A 4 -46.51 -31.53 -7.23
N ILE A 5 -47.41 -31.00 -8.07
CA ILE A 5 -47.06 -30.00 -9.09
C ILE A 5 -46.59 -28.70 -8.44
N ILE A 6 -47.28 -28.24 -7.38
CA ILE A 6 -46.89 -27.03 -6.64
C ILE A 6 -45.52 -27.21 -5.98
N ALA A 7 -45.28 -28.36 -5.34
CA ALA A 7 -44.00 -28.67 -4.71
C ALA A 7 -42.86 -28.74 -5.74
N ALA A 8 -43.11 -29.38 -6.90
CA ALA A 8 -42.13 -29.45 -7.98
C ALA A 8 -41.76 -28.04 -8.49
N LEU A 9 -42.76 -27.19 -8.75
CA LEU A 9 -42.54 -25.80 -9.13
C LEU A 9 -41.75 -25.01 -8.08
N ALA A 10 -42.10 -25.14 -6.80
CA ALA A 10 -41.42 -24.45 -5.71
C ALA A 10 -39.93 -24.85 -5.63
N VAL A 11 -39.62 -26.14 -5.74
CA VAL A 11 -38.24 -26.65 -5.73
C VAL A 11 -37.47 -26.16 -6.96
N THR A 12 -38.09 -26.21 -8.14
CA THR A 12 -37.46 -25.72 -9.38
C THR A 12 -37.17 -24.22 -9.31
N CYS A 13 -38.11 -23.40 -8.85
CA CYS A 13 -37.89 -21.97 -8.66
C CYS A 13 -36.78 -21.70 -7.64
N SER A 14 -36.73 -22.44 -6.53
CA SER A 14 -35.66 -22.33 -5.54
C SER A 14 -34.29 -22.66 -6.14
N ALA A 15 -34.20 -23.75 -6.91
CA ALA A 15 -32.97 -24.15 -7.58
C ALA A 15 -32.44 -23.06 -8.54
N PHE A 16 -33.31 -22.47 -9.36
CA PHE A 16 -32.93 -21.35 -10.21
C PHE A 16 -32.48 -20.12 -9.42
N GLY A 17 -33.17 -19.79 -8.32
CA GLY A 17 -32.80 -18.69 -7.43
C GLY A 17 -31.39 -18.85 -6.87
N VAL A 18 -31.04 -20.06 -6.40
CA VAL A 18 -29.69 -20.35 -5.87
C VAL A 18 -28.62 -20.17 -6.95
N VAL A 19 -28.88 -20.63 -8.18
CA VAL A 19 -27.93 -20.49 -9.29
C VAL A 19 -27.71 -19.01 -9.64
N LEU A 20 -28.78 -18.22 -9.71
CA LEU A 20 -28.70 -16.79 -9.98
C LEU A 20 -27.86 -16.07 -8.91
N VAL A 21 -28.22 -16.26 -7.64
CA VAL A 21 -27.52 -15.64 -6.51
C VAL A 21 -26.05 -16.06 -6.47
N ARG A 22 -25.74 -17.32 -6.78
CA ARG A 22 -24.35 -17.79 -6.84
C ARG A 22 -23.56 -17.13 -7.97
N TYR A 23 -24.21 -16.91 -9.12
CA TYR A 23 -23.58 -16.23 -10.25
C TYR A 23 -23.29 -14.77 -9.94
N GLU A 24 -24.27 -14.03 -9.39
CA GLU A 24 -24.10 -12.64 -8.98
C GLU A 24 -23.01 -12.50 -7.91
N ASN A 25 -23.02 -13.35 -6.89
CA ASN A 25 -21.96 -13.37 -5.87
C ASN A 25 -20.58 -13.60 -6.50
N ARG A 26 -20.48 -14.49 -7.50
CA ARG A 26 -19.22 -14.73 -8.19
C ARG A 26 -18.75 -13.50 -8.94
N GLN A 27 -19.63 -12.78 -9.62
CA GLN A 27 -19.26 -11.55 -10.33
C GLN A 27 -18.76 -10.47 -9.37
N VAL A 28 -19.55 -10.15 -8.33
CA VAL A 28 -19.17 -9.14 -7.33
C VAL A 28 -17.85 -9.51 -6.65
N TYR A 29 -17.65 -10.79 -6.34
CA TYR A 29 -16.38 -11.26 -5.78
C TYR A 29 -15.20 -11.04 -6.74
N LEU A 30 -15.36 -11.31 -8.04
CA LEU A 30 -14.29 -11.10 -9.01
C LEU A 30 -13.90 -9.61 -9.11
N ASP A 31 -14.86 -8.70 -9.08
CA ASP A 31 -14.59 -7.26 -9.12
C ASP A 31 -13.77 -6.81 -7.91
N VAL A 32 -14.15 -7.25 -6.71
CA VAL A 32 -13.40 -6.99 -5.49
C VAL A 32 -11.99 -7.56 -5.58
N ARG A 33 -11.85 -8.81 -6.02
CA ARG A 33 -10.53 -9.45 -6.17
C ARG A 33 -9.64 -8.71 -7.16
N GLN A 34 -10.20 -8.20 -8.25
CA GLN A 34 -9.44 -7.41 -9.21
C GLN A 34 -8.91 -6.11 -8.57
N ALA A 35 -9.75 -5.39 -7.83
CA ALA A 35 -9.34 -4.17 -7.13
C ALA A 35 -8.27 -4.44 -6.06
N GLU A 36 -8.39 -5.53 -5.31
CA GLU A 36 -7.39 -5.96 -4.32
C GLU A 36 -6.04 -6.22 -4.97
N VAL A 37 -6.00 -6.94 -6.09
CA VAL A 37 -4.75 -7.21 -6.81
C VAL A 37 -4.08 -5.92 -7.30
N GLN A 38 -4.86 -4.96 -7.80
CA GLN A 38 -4.31 -3.65 -8.21
C GLN A 38 -3.75 -2.88 -7.01
N ARG A 39 -4.48 -2.84 -5.89
CA ARG A 39 -4.04 -2.20 -4.66
C ARG A 39 -2.73 -2.81 -4.15
N ASP A 40 -2.65 -4.13 -4.10
CA ASP A 40 -1.49 -4.83 -3.56
C ASP A 40 -0.24 -4.58 -4.44
N ARG A 41 -0.41 -4.57 -5.78
CA ARG A 41 0.66 -4.19 -6.71
C ARG A 41 1.15 -2.76 -6.47
N LEU A 42 0.22 -1.80 -6.36
CA LEU A 42 0.57 -0.41 -6.11
C LEU A 42 1.28 -0.24 -4.76
N ASN A 43 0.87 -0.99 -3.74
CA ASN A 43 1.49 -0.95 -2.42
C ASN A 43 2.92 -1.51 -2.45
N GLU A 44 3.17 -2.56 -3.24
CA GLU A 44 4.52 -3.08 -3.47
C GLU A 44 5.40 -2.04 -4.18
N GLU A 45 4.91 -1.44 -5.27
CA GLU A 45 5.63 -0.40 -6.02
C GLU A 45 5.93 0.81 -5.12
N TRP A 46 4.95 1.26 -4.33
CA TRP A 46 5.12 2.34 -3.36
C TRP A 46 6.19 2.01 -2.30
N GLY A 47 6.18 0.78 -1.77
CA GLY A 47 7.20 0.33 -0.83
C GLY A 47 8.61 0.40 -1.41
N LYS A 48 8.78 0.00 -2.68
CA LYS A 48 10.06 0.11 -3.40
C LYS A 48 10.50 1.57 -3.53
N LEU A 49 9.61 2.45 -3.97
CA LEU A 49 9.89 3.88 -4.09
C LEU A 49 10.25 4.52 -2.74
N GLN A 50 9.63 4.08 -1.65
CA GLN A 50 9.96 4.58 -0.33
C GLN A 50 11.35 4.17 0.14
N LEU A 51 11.78 2.93 -0.18
CA LEU A 51 13.15 2.48 0.07
C LEU A 51 14.16 3.24 -0.79
N GLU A 52 13.83 3.51 -2.05
CA GLU A 52 14.63 4.38 -2.91
C GLU A 52 14.74 5.77 -2.28
N SER A 53 13.62 6.45 -1.99
CA SER A 53 13.63 7.79 -1.38
C SER A 53 14.40 7.84 -0.07
N ALA A 54 14.29 6.81 0.78
CA ALA A 54 15.06 6.72 2.01
C ALA A 54 16.57 6.71 1.71
N THR A 55 16.98 6.02 0.63
CA THR A 55 18.38 5.95 0.17
C THR A 55 18.88 7.31 -0.32
N TRP A 56 18.07 8.05 -1.10
CA TRP A 56 18.42 9.38 -1.59
C TRP A 56 18.42 10.45 -0.49
N SER A 57 17.61 10.26 0.56
CA SER A 57 17.57 11.15 1.73
C SER A 57 18.72 10.92 2.71
N LEU A 58 19.64 9.98 2.46
CA LEU A 58 20.83 9.87 3.29
C LEU A 58 21.65 11.16 3.17
N HIS A 59 21.80 11.84 4.30
CA HIS A 59 22.65 13.02 4.45
C HIS A 59 24.10 12.77 3.99
N SER A 60 24.53 11.50 3.97
CA SER A 60 25.84 11.09 3.46
C SER A 60 26.02 11.35 1.96
N LEU A 61 24.96 11.28 1.13
CA LEU A 61 25.05 11.59 -0.29
C LEU A 61 25.26 13.09 -0.51
N VAL A 62 24.50 13.93 0.20
CA VAL A 62 24.67 15.39 0.18
C VAL A 62 26.06 15.78 0.68
N ALA A 63 26.54 15.15 1.77
CA ALA A 63 27.87 15.41 2.32
C ALA A 63 29.01 14.95 1.38
N LEU A 64 28.79 13.86 0.62
CA LEU A 64 29.75 13.39 -0.39
C LEU A 64 29.86 14.38 -1.54
N GLU A 65 28.72 14.84 -2.07
CA GLU A 65 28.70 15.83 -3.15
C GLU A 65 29.28 17.17 -2.70
N ALA A 66 28.94 17.64 -1.49
CA ALA A 66 29.52 18.85 -0.92
C ALA A 66 31.04 18.75 -0.72
N ARG A 67 31.57 17.57 -0.36
CA ARG A 67 33.02 17.34 -0.29
C ARG A 67 33.68 17.36 -1.67
N ARG A 68 32.99 16.85 -2.69
CA ARG A 68 33.55 16.65 -4.02
C ARG A 68 33.49 17.92 -4.87
N GLU A 69 32.35 18.59 -4.90
CA GLU A 69 32.11 19.77 -5.76
C GLU A 69 32.44 21.08 -5.05
N LEU A 70 32.28 21.15 -3.73
CA LEU A 70 32.50 22.36 -2.94
C LEU A 70 33.75 22.28 -2.05
N GLU A 71 34.52 21.19 -2.13
CA GLU A 71 35.71 20.92 -1.30
C GLU A 71 35.44 21.06 0.21
N MET A 72 34.20 20.88 0.66
CA MET A 72 33.83 21.08 2.06
C MET A 72 34.48 20.02 2.95
N LEU A 73 35.37 20.44 3.84
CA LEU A 73 36.00 19.57 4.84
C LEU A 73 35.27 19.68 6.19
N PRO A 74 35.15 18.59 6.96
CA PRO A 74 34.65 18.67 8.32
C PRO A 74 35.58 19.56 9.16
N PRO A 75 35.03 20.45 10.00
CA PRO A 75 35.83 21.35 10.82
C PRO A 75 36.70 20.57 11.81
N PRO A 76 37.93 21.05 12.10
CA PRO A 76 38.78 20.43 13.09
C PRO A 76 38.16 20.56 14.49
N PRO A 77 38.55 19.70 15.46
CA PRO A 77 37.95 19.67 16.80
C PRO A 77 38.00 21.02 17.54
N GLY A 78 38.99 21.87 17.23
CA GLY A 78 39.15 23.20 17.83
C GLY A 78 38.14 24.25 17.35
N ASP A 79 37.48 24.02 16.22
CA ASP A 79 36.54 24.97 15.60
C ASP A 79 35.07 24.63 15.92
N ILE A 80 34.84 23.55 16.69
CA ILE A 80 33.49 23.10 17.07
C ILE A 80 33.09 23.74 18.40
N VAL A 81 32.15 24.68 18.36
CA VAL A 81 31.56 25.28 19.56
C VAL A 81 30.20 24.65 19.86
N VAL A 82 30.10 23.93 20.97
CA VAL A 82 28.83 23.36 21.44
C VAL A 82 28.07 24.43 22.22
N VAL A 83 27.03 24.99 21.58
CA VAL A 83 26.14 25.95 22.24
C VAL A 83 25.08 25.19 23.04
N ARG A 84 25.11 25.30 24.37
CA ARG A 84 24.02 24.82 25.22
C ARG A 84 22.90 25.86 25.19
N LEU A 85 21.77 25.52 24.59
CA LEU A 85 20.57 26.34 24.68
C LEU A 85 20.06 26.26 26.12
N GLU A 86 20.35 27.28 26.92
CA GLU A 86 19.69 27.47 28.21
C GLU A 86 18.19 27.64 27.91
N ALA A 87 17.37 26.77 28.49
CA ALA A 87 15.92 26.91 28.41
C ALA A 87 15.56 28.24 29.08
N SER A 88 15.23 29.23 28.26
CA SER A 88 14.64 30.50 28.65
C SER A 88 13.46 30.23 29.59
N ARG A 89 13.66 30.54 30.88
CA ARG A 89 12.67 30.46 31.95
C ARG A 89 11.55 31.47 31.77
#